data_AF-A0A0A3IDX3-F1
#
_entry.id   AF-A0A0A3IDX3-F1
#
_cell.length_a   1.000
_cell.length_b   1.000
_cell.length_c   1.000
_cell.angle_alpha   90.00
_cell.angle_beta   90.00
_cell.angle_gamma   90.00
#
_symmetry.space_group_name_H-M   'P 1'
#
loop_
_entity.id
_entity.type
_entity.pdbx_description
1 polymer ?
#
loop_
_entity_poly.entity_id
_entity_poly.type
_entity_poly.pdbx_seq_one_letter_code
_entity_poly.pdbx_strand_id
1 'polypeptide(L)'
;MPQQTMFHQFFINEDLTYKANSFITKIQELRQLGGELQSTIQQETSEQMGDIIEAINETIQTKEKVNGAYHDAYEIVMKNMASHYSNHIMEMNSQKLTLYYDIIENKK
;
A
#
# COMPACT_ATOMS: atom_id res chain seq x y z
N MET A 1 -20.16 2.13 -43.79
CA MET A 1 -19.23 3.20 -43.38
C MET A 1 -17.89 2.56 -43.03
N PRO A 2 -16.79 3.00 -43.65
CA PRO A 2 -15.44 2.63 -43.23
C PRO A 2 -15.22 2.89 -41.74
N GLN A 3 -14.42 2.03 -41.10
CA GLN A 3 -14.06 2.16 -39.69
C GLN A 3 -12.59 1.83 -39.47
N GLN A 4 -11.97 2.50 -38.50
CA GLN A 4 -10.63 2.21 -38.02
C GLN A 4 -10.65 2.13 -36.50
N THR A 5 -10.11 1.04 -35.95
CA THR A 5 -9.95 0.89 -34.50
C THR A 5 -8.50 1.09 -34.13
N MET A 6 -8.23 1.90 -33.11
CA MET A 6 -6.90 2.11 -32.54
C MET A 6 -6.96 2.08 -31.02
N PHE A 7 -5.85 1.71 -30.39
CA PHE A 7 -5.66 1.89 -28.95
C PHE A 7 -4.96 3.23 -28.74
N HIS A 8 -5.56 4.12 -27.95
CA HIS A 8 -5.04 5.45 -27.71
C HIS A 8 -4.77 5.66 -26.24
N GLN A 9 -3.59 6.19 -25.94
CA GLN A 9 -3.17 6.59 -24.61
C GLN A 9 -3.30 8.10 -24.50
N PHE A 10 -4.21 8.57 -23.65
CA PHE A 10 -4.49 10.00 -23.46
C PHE A 10 -3.45 10.68 -22.57
N PHE A 11 -2.90 9.94 -21.59
CA PHE A 11 -1.93 10.44 -20.63
C PHE A 11 -0.78 9.45 -20.45
N ILE A 12 0.39 9.97 -20.08
CA ILE A 12 1.59 9.16 -19.80
C ILE A 12 1.30 8.21 -18.64
N ASN A 13 1.84 7.00 -18.71
CA ASN A 13 1.78 6.05 -17.60
C ASN A 13 2.67 6.54 -16.45
N GLU A 14 2.07 6.75 -15.29
CA GLU A 14 2.77 7.12 -14.06
C GLU A 14 2.62 5.99 -13.04
N ASP A 15 3.74 5.58 -12.42
CA ASP A 15 3.68 4.69 -11.27
C ASP A 15 3.34 5.48 -10.01
N LEU A 16 2.15 5.23 -9.47
CA LEU A 16 1.60 5.87 -8.28
C LEU A 16 1.81 5.03 -7.01
N THR A 17 2.61 3.95 -7.05
CA THR A 17 2.89 3.10 -5.88
C THR A 17 3.54 3.86 -4.72
N TYR A 18 4.28 4.94 -5.02
CA TYR A 18 4.87 5.83 -4.01
C TYR A 18 3.85 6.43 -3.04
N LYS A 19 2.56 6.47 -3.40
CA LYS A 19 1.50 6.98 -2.52
C LYS A 19 1.32 6.12 -1.26
N ALA A 20 1.81 4.87 -1.25
CA ALA A 20 1.83 4.04 -0.05
C ALA A 20 2.92 4.45 0.96
N ASN A 21 3.96 5.19 0.53
CA ASN A 21 5.16 5.41 1.33
C ASN A 21 4.87 6.09 2.67
N SER A 22 4.06 7.15 2.68
CA SER A 22 3.74 7.87 3.92
C SER A 22 3.07 6.97 4.95
N PHE A 23 2.15 6.11 4.52
CA PHE A 23 1.49 5.14 5.36
C PHE A 23 2.47 4.09 5.90
N ILE A 24 3.31 3.52 5.02
CA ILE A 24 4.33 2.52 5.40
C ILE A 24 5.29 3.12 6.43
N THR A 25 5.74 4.35 6.23
CA THR A 25 6.59 5.05 7.21
C THR A 25 5.90 5.16 8.57
N LYS A 26 4.60 5.47 8.62
CA LYS A 26 3.86 5.50 9.90
C LYS A 26 3.73 4.12 10.55
N ILE A 27 3.57 3.05 9.78
CA ILE A 27 3.58 1.69 10.33
C ILE A 27 4.97 1.33 10.91
N GLN A 28 6.04 1.74 10.25
CA GLN A 28 7.41 1.54 10.75
C GLN A 28 7.68 2.34 12.03
N GLU A 29 7.22 3.59 12.10
CA GLU A 29 7.29 4.40 13.33
C GLU A 29 6.54 3.72 14.49
N LEU A 30 5.33 3.21 14.25
CA LEU A 30 4.56 2.47 15.26
C LEU A 30 5.26 1.21 15.73
N ARG A 31 5.86 0.45 14.81
CA ARG A 31 6.64 -0.75 15.12
C ARG A 31 7.83 -0.43 16.02
N GLN A 32 8.54 0.67 15.74
CA GLN A 32 9.65 1.13 16.57
C GLN A 32 9.17 1.50 17.97
N LEU A 33 8.10 2.30 18.09
CA LEU A 33 7.55 2.72 19.38
C LEU A 33 7.06 1.53 20.21
N GLY A 34 6.47 0.50 19.59
CA GLY A 34 6.08 -0.74 20.27
C GLY A 34 7.29 -1.49 20.85
N GLY A 35 8.37 -1.61 20.07
CA GLY A 35 9.63 -2.19 20.54
C GLY A 35 10.28 -1.39 21.68
N GLU A 36 10.27 -0.06 21.60
CA GLU A 36 10.75 0.82 22.67
C GLU A 36 9.94 0.62 23.95
N LEU A 37 8.60 0.60 23.85
CA LEU A 37 7.71 0.36 24.99
C LEU A 37 7.99 -1.00 25.65
N GLN A 38 8.14 -2.06 24.85
CA GLN A 38 8.49 -3.39 25.38
C GLN A 38 9.83 -3.37 26.11
N SER A 39 10.85 -2.76 25.50
CA SER A 39 12.17 -2.64 26.10
C SER A 39 12.12 -1.89 27.43
N THR A 40 11.40 -0.76 27.48
CA THR A 40 11.22 0.02 28.72
C THR A 40 10.54 -0.81 29.81
N ILE A 41 9.46 -1.54 29.50
CA ILE A 41 8.77 -2.37 30.49
C ILE A 41 9.69 -3.49 31.00
N GLN A 42 10.44 -4.14 30.12
CA GLN A 42 11.38 -5.19 30.50
C GLN A 42 12.52 -4.65 31.38
N GLN A 43 13.00 -3.45 31.08
CA GLN A 43 14.04 -2.79 31.87
C GLN A 43 13.55 -2.46 33.29
N GLU A 44 12.38 -1.81 33.41
CA GLU A 44 11.79 -1.42 34.69
C GLU A 44 11.43 -2.62 35.58
N THR A 45 11.14 -3.77 34.96
CA THR A 45 10.78 -4.99 35.68
C THR A 45 11.94 -5.96 35.90
N SER A 46 13.12 -5.68 35.36
CA SER A 46 14.25 -6.63 35.31
C SER A 46 14.78 -7.07 36.69
N GLU A 47 14.71 -6.19 37.69
CA GLU A 47 15.15 -6.48 39.07
C GLU A 47 14.00 -6.96 39.97
N GLN A 48 12.78 -7.02 39.43
CA GLN A 48 11.56 -7.37 40.16
C GLN A 48 11.19 -8.83 39.89
N MET A 49 10.58 -9.49 40.88
CA MET A 49 10.17 -10.89 40.77
C MET A 49 8.77 -11.10 41.34
N GLY A 50 8.06 -12.10 40.82
CA GLY A 50 6.72 -12.50 41.27
C GLY A 50 5.70 -12.53 40.14
N ASP A 51 4.58 -13.20 40.38
CA ASP A 51 3.57 -13.54 39.37
C ASP A 51 3.04 -12.31 38.59
N ILE A 52 2.97 -11.15 39.24
CA ILE A 52 2.53 -9.90 38.59
C ILE A 52 3.55 -9.45 37.55
N ILE A 53 4.84 -9.55 37.86
CA ILE A 53 5.92 -9.14 36.96
C ILE A 53 6.02 -10.07 35.76
N GLU A 54 5.86 -11.37 35.99
CA GLU A 54 5.79 -12.37 34.93
C GLU A 54 4.60 -12.08 33.99
N ALA A 55 3.40 -11.83 34.55
CA ALA A 55 2.22 -11.52 33.77
C ALA A 55 2.35 -10.22 32.94
N ILE A 56 3.00 -9.18 33.48
CA ILE A 56 3.30 -7.95 32.74
C ILE A 56 4.20 -8.25 31.54
N ASN A 57 5.29 -8.98 31.76
CA ASN A 57 6.26 -9.32 30.72
C ASN A 57 5.66 -10.22 29.62
N GLU A 58 4.85 -11.20 29.99
CA GLU A 58 4.11 -12.03 29.03
C GLU A 58 3.09 -11.23 28.22
N THR A 59 2.37 -10.32 28.89
CA THR A 59 1.35 -9.49 28.24
C THR A 59 1.97 -8.56 27.20
N ILE A 60 3.08 -7.89 27.53
CA ILE A 60 3.72 -6.98 26.58
C ILE A 60 4.33 -7.73 25.40
N GLN A 61 4.99 -8.88 25.64
CA GLN A 61 5.51 -9.73 24.56
C GLN A 61 4.39 -10.22 23.63
N THR A 62 3.27 -10.65 24.20
CA THR A 62 2.12 -11.13 23.41
C THR A 62 1.53 -10.01 22.58
N LYS A 63 1.34 -8.82 23.17
CA LYS A 63 0.83 -7.64 22.45
C LYS A 63 1.75 -7.20 21.33
N GLU A 64 3.06 -7.12 21.56
CA GLU A 64 4.00 -6.72 20.53
C GLU A 64 4.08 -7.73 19.39
N LYS A 65 3.99 -9.04 19.69
CA LYS A 65 3.91 -10.06 18.65
C LYS A 65 2.66 -9.90 17.78
N VAL A 66 1.51 -9.62 18.40
CA VAL A 66 0.25 -9.39 17.68
C VAL A 66 0.32 -8.10 16.85
N ASN A 67 0.83 -7.02 17.43
CA ASN A 67 1.01 -5.74 16.73
C ASN A 67 1.94 -5.90 15.52
N GLY A 68 3.06 -6.63 15.67
CA GLY A 68 3.99 -6.94 14.58
C GLY A 68 3.30 -7.62 13.40
N ALA A 69 2.46 -8.63 13.66
CA ALA A 69 1.68 -9.29 12.62
C ALA A 69 0.70 -8.35 11.90
N TYR A 70 0.04 -7.44 12.64
CA TYR A 70 -0.81 -6.42 12.03
C TYR A 70 -0.03 -5.41 11.20
N HIS A 71 1.13 -4.96 11.67
CA HIS A 71 2.00 -4.05 10.94
C HIS A 71 2.44 -4.65 9.59
N ASP A 72 2.89 -5.91 9.59
CA ASP A 72 3.25 -6.62 8.37
C ASP A 72 2.07 -6.74 7.40
N ALA A 73 0.89 -7.10 7.91
CA ALA A 73 -0.33 -7.18 7.10
C ALA A 73 -0.70 -5.83 6.48
N TYR A 74 -0.65 -4.73 7.26
CA TYR A 74 -0.99 -3.40 6.76
C TYR A 74 -0.01 -2.89 5.70
N GLU A 75 1.29 -3.17 5.85
CA GLU A 75 2.27 -2.83 4.81
C GLU A 75 1.96 -3.54 3.48
N ILE A 76 1.63 -4.83 3.53
CA ILE A 76 1.27 -5.62 2.34
C ILE A 76 0.00 -5.08 1.69
N VAL A 77 -1.06 -4.88 2.50
CA VAL A 77 -2.34 -4.36 2.00
C VAL A 77 -2.15 -3.02 1.31
N MET A 78 -1.40 -2.11 1.93
CA MET A 78 -1.22 -0.78 1.36
C MET A 78 -0.40 -0.79 0.06
N LYS A 79 0.65 -1.63 -0.02
CA LYS A 79 1.43 -1.82 -1.26
C LYS A 79 0.54 -2.35 -2.39
N ASN A 80 -0.30 -3.35 -2.09
CA ASN A 80 -1.22 -3.92 -3.06
C ASN A 80 -2.25 -2.89 -3.52
N MET A 81 -2.85 -2.14 -2.59
CA MET A 81 -3.82 -1.09 -2.91
C MET A 81 -3.21 0.00 -3.81
N ALA A 82 -1.98 0.43 -3.51
CA ALA A 82 -1.31 1.44 -4.34
C ALA A 82 -0.98 0.91 -5.74
N SER A 83 -0.58 -0.36 -5.87
CA SER A 83 -0.38 -1.01 -7.18
C SER A 83 -1.69 -1.12 -7.97
N HIS A 84 -2.78 -1.57 -7.32
CA HIS A 84 -4.10 -1.61 -7.96
C HIS A 84 -4.57 -0.24 -8.41
N TYR A 85 -4.33 0.79 -7.59
CA TYR A 85 -4.66 2.16 -7.94
C TYR A 85 -3.84 2.67 -9.14
N SER A 86 -2.52 2.43 -9.18
CA SER A 86 -1.69 2.74 -10.36
C SER A 86 -2.25 2.11 -11.62
N ASN A 87 -2.54 0.80 -11.57
CA ASN A 87 -3.07 0.08 -12.73
C ASN A 87 -4.42 0.63 -13.17
N HIS A 88 -5.32 0.91 -12.23
CA HIS A 88 -6.64 1.46 -12.54
C HIS A 88 -6.54 2.83 -13.25
N ILE A 89 -5.67 3.72 -12.77
CA ILE A 89 -5.45 5.01 -13.42
C ILE A 89 -4.83 4.83 -14.81
N MET A 90 -3.87 3.91 -14.97
CA MET A 90 -3.30 3.58 -16.27
C MET A 90 -4.34 3.06 -17.26
N GLU A 91 -5.23 2.17 -16.81
CA GLU A 91 -6.36 1.67 -17.60
C GLU A 91 -7.28 2.81 -18.02
N MET A 92 -7.67 3.71 -17.10
CA MET A 92 -8.52 4.87 -17.42
C MET A 92 -7.88 5.81 -18.45
N ASN A 93 -6.55 5.95 -18.41
CA ASN A 93 -5.77 6.79 -19.32
C ASN A 93 -5.59 6.19 -20.72
N SER A 94 -6.11 4.98 -20.97
CA SER A 94 -6.01 4.31 -22.24
C SER A 94 -7.37 3.77 -22.70
N GLN A 95 -7.75 4.03 -23.95
CA GLN A 95 -9.03 3.54 -24.47
C GLN A 95 -8.90 3.02 -25.90
N LYS A 96 -9.77 2.06 -26.21
CA LYS A 96 -9.99 1.61 -27.57
C LYS A 96 -10.92 2.60 -28.27
N LEU A 97 -10.41 3.28 -29.29
CA LEU A 97 -11.16 4.22 -30.11
C LEU A 97 -11.55 3.57 -31.43
N THR A 98 -12.81 3.73 -31.84
CA THR A 98 -13.30 3.37 -33.17
C THR A 98 -13.72 4.62 -33.90
N LEU A 99 -13.01 4.95 -34.97
CA LEU A 99 -13.29 6.09 -35.84
C LEU A 99 -14.13 5.60 -37.02
N TYR A 100 -15.27 6.24 -37.25
CA TYR A 100 -16.11 6.06 -38.44
C TYR A 100 -15.86 7.24 -39.38
N TYR A 101 -15.59 6.97 -40.65
CA TYR A 101 -15.27 8.00 -41.63
C TYR A 101 -15.84 7.66 -43.01
N ASP A 102 -16.13 8.68 -43.81
CA ASP A 102 -16.50 8.54 -45.22
C ASP A 102 -15.34 9.02 -46.10
N ILE A 103 -15.11 8.33 -47.22
CA ILE A 103 -14.06 8.69 -48.18
C ILE A 103 -14.68 9.67 -49.18
N ILE A 104 -14.23 10.92 -49.18
CA ILE A 104 -14.63 11.91 -50.18
C ILE A 104 -13.61 11.89 -51.32
N GLU A 105 -13.99 11.32 -52.46
CA GLU A 105 -13.19 11.41 -53.69
C GLU A 105 -13.43 12.76 -54.36
N ASN A 106 -12.42 13.64 -54.33
CA ASN A 106 -12.43 14.85 -55.15
C ASN A 106 -12.23 14.45 -56.62
N LYS A 107 -13.33 14.43 -57.39
CA LYS A 107 -13.27 14.31 -58.85
C LYS A 107 -12.52 15.51 -59.41
N LYS A 108 -11.36 15.25 -60.03
CA LYS A 108 -10.65 16.20 -60.89
C LYS A 108 -11.39 16.39 -62.20
#